data_AF-A0A661G770-F1
#
_entry.id   AF-A0A661G770-F1
#
_cell.length_a   1.000
_cell.length_b   1.000
_cell.length_c   1.000
_cell.angle_alpha   90.00
_cell.angle_beta   90.00
_cell.angle_gamma   90.00
#
_symmetry.space_group_name_H-M   'P 1'
#
loop_
_entity.id
_entity.type
_entity.pdbx_description
1 polymer ?
#
loop_
_entity_poly.entity_id
_entity_poly.type
_entity_poly.pdbx_seq_one_letter_code
_entity_poly.pdbx_strand_id
1 'polypeptide(L)' 'MGTPMTAVTGIGPAAAAVLGEHGFDSAEALAKSSINALVKVPGFGQVRAAMIKEAARDVIKSAKKGTGGKKG' A
#
# COMPACT_ATOMS: atom_id res chain seq x y z
N MET A 1 -9.86 -3.63 -12.18
CA MET A 1 -9.74 -4.22 -10.83
C MET A 1 -8.31 -4.03 -10.37
N GLY A 2 -8.09 -3.15 -9.40
CA GLY A 2 -6.78 -2.95 -8.76
C GLY A 2 -6.59 -3.88 -7.57
N THR A 3 -5.37 -4.00 -7.07
CA THR A 3 -5.09 -4.86 -5.92
C THR A 3 -5.62 -4.19 -4.64
N PRO A 4 -6.39 -4.89 -3.79
CA PRO A 4 -6.96 -4.28 -2.58
C PRO A 4 -5.85 -3.82 -1.63
N MET A 5 -6.06 -2.67 -1.01
CA MET A 5 -5.07 -2.07 -0.11
C MET A 5 -4.84 -2.91 1.14
N THR A 6 -5.86 -3.65 1.57
CA THR A 6 -5.77 -4.60 2.69
C THR A 6 -4.86 -5.80 2.40
N ALA A 7 -4.45 -6.02 1.14
CA ALA A 7 -3.41 -7.00 0.82
C ALA A 7 -2.00 -6.46 1.11
N VAL A 8 -1.84 -5.15 1.28
CA VAL A 8 -0.56 -4.52 1.62
C VAL A 8 -0.26 -4.75 3.09
N THR A 9 0.84 -5.44 3.37
CA THR A 9 1.32 -5.68 4.74
C THR A 9 1.47 -4.34 5.49
N GLY A 10 0.79 -4.22 6.63
CA GLY A 10 0.76 -3.00 7.45
C GLY A 10 -0.45 -2.07 7.20
N ILE A 11 -1.30 -2.40 6.21
CA ILE A 11 -2.61 -1.78 6.00
C ILE A 11 -3.71 -2.74 6.49
N GLY A 12 -4.38 -2.33 7.56
CA GLY A 12 -5.63 -2.94 7.98
C GLY A 12 -6.86 -2.27 7.33
N PRO A 13 -8.07 -2.79 7.57
CA PRO A 13 -9.32 -2.25 7.03
C PRO A 13 -9.52 -0.76 7.36
N ALA A 14 -9.22 -0.35 8.59
CA ALA A 14 -9.33 1.04 9.01
C ALA A 14 -8.36 1.96 8.25
N ALA A 15 -7.11 1.52 8.07
CA ALA A 15 -6.12 2.28 7.32
C ALA A 15 -6.47 2.37 5.84
N ALA A 16 -7.01 1.30 5.25
CA ALA A 16 -7.49 1.28 3.87
C ALA A 16 -8.67 2.25 3.68
N ALA A 17 -9.62 2.31 4.63
CA ALA A 17 -10.73 3.26 4.59
C ALA A 17 -10.23 4.71 4.59
N VAL A 18 -9.38 5.08 5.54
CA VAL A 18 -8.81 6.44 5.63
C VAL A 18 -8.02 6.78 4.37
N LEU A 19 -7.19 5.86 3.87
CA LEU A 19 -6.43 6.12 2.64
C LEU A 19 -7.36 6.29 1.42
N GLY A 20 -8.46 5.55 1.34
CA GLY A 20 -9.50 5.72 0.32
C GLY A 20 -10.14 7.11 0.36
N GLU A 21 -10.47 7.62 1.55
CA GLU A 21 -10.98 8.98 1.73
C GLU A 21 -9.98 10.05 1.26
N HIS A 22 -8.69 9.74 1.31
CA HIS A 22 -7.61 10.60 0.82
C HIS A 22 -7.27 10.38 -0.68
N GLY A 23 -8.05 9.58 -1.41
CA GLY A 23 -7.92 9.36 -2.85
C GLY A 23 -6.97 8.23 -3.24
N PHE A 24 -6.64 7.32 -2.31
CA PHE A 24 -5.90 6.10 -2.61
C PHE A 24 -6.84 4.90 -2.57
N ASP A 25 -7.27 4.42 -3.73
CA ASP A 25 -8.25 3.32 -3.80
C ASP A 25 -7.63 1.93 -4.02
N SER A 26 -6.30 1.83 -4.14
CA SER A 26 -5.63 0.57 -4.50
C SER A 26 -4.15 0.54 -4.09
N ALA A 27 -3.59 -0.67 -4.02
CA ALA A 27 -2.15 -0.83 -3.81
C ALA A 27 -1.34 -0.13 -4.92
N GLU A 28 -1.80 -0.14 -6.18
CA GLU A 28 -1.15 0.59 -7.28
C GLU A 28 -1.06 2.10 -7.02
N ALA A 29 -2.13 2.70 -6.48
CA ALA A 29 -2.14 4.11 -6.12
C ALA A 29 -1.10 4.39 -5.02
N LEU A 30 -1.03 3.52 -4.00
CA LEU A 30 -0.03 3.64 -2.93
C LEU A 30 1.41 3.52 -3.44
N ALA A 31 1.68 2.54 -4.30
CA ALA A 31 3.02 2.33 -4.86
C ALA A 31 3.49 3.49 -5.75
N LYS A 32 2.56 4.15 -6.46
CA LYS A 32 2.83 5.34 -7.28
C LYS A 32 2.86 6.63 -6.45
N SER A 33 2.23 6.64 -5.28
CA SER A 33 2.18 7.81 -4.39
C SER A 33 3.56 8.20 -3.87
N SER A 34 3.69 9.46 -3.44
CA SER A 34 4.88 9.98 -2.77
C SER A 34 4.75 9.84 -1.26
N ILE A 35 5.89 9.69 -0.57
CA ILE A 35 5.93 9.67 0.91
C ILE A 35 5.20 10.89 1.47
N ASN A 36 5.43 12.08 0.90
CA ASN A 36 4.77 13.31 1.34
C ASN A 36 3.24 13.26 1.22
N ALA A 37 2.69 12.53 0.24
CA ALA A 37 1.24 12.38 0.12
C ALA A 37 0.68 11.43 1.19
N LEU A 38 1.40 10.33 1.46
CA LEU A 38 1.02 9.37 2.50
C LEU A 38 1.12 9.97 3.90
N VAL A 39 2.12 10.81 4.19
CA VAL A 39 2.26 11.42 5.52
C VAL A 39 1.22 12.50 5.84
N LYS A 40 0.47 12.98 4.84
CA LYS A 40 -0.70 13.83 5.06
C LYS A 40 -1.88 13.05 5.64
N VAL A 41 -1.83 11.72 5.56
CA VAL A 41 -2.88 10.85 6.08
C VAL A 41 -2.66 10.66 7.58
N PRO A 42 -3.67 10.94 8.42
CA PRO A 42 -3.56 10.73 9.85
C PRO A 42 -3.13 9.29 10.19
N GLY A 43 -2.12 9.14 11.05
CA GLY A 43 -1.59 7.83 11.44
C GLY A 43 -0.54 7.21 10.51
N PHE A 44 -0.14 7.93 9.45
CA PHE A 44 0.98 7.55 8.57
C PHE A 44 2.16 8.50 8.76
N GLY A 45 3.13 8.11 9.60
CA GLY A 45 4.43 8.81 9.67
C GLY A 45 5.33 8.49 8.47
N GLN A 46 6.43 9.22 8.32
CA GLN A 46 7.41 9.00 7.22
C GLN A 46 7.88 7.55 7.11
N VAL A 47 8.21 6.92 8.24
CA VAL A 47 8.65 5.52 8.30
C VAL A 47 7.55 4.58 7.78
N ARG A 48 6.33 4.75 8.29
CA ARG A 48 5.18 3.91 7.88
C ARG A 48 4.86 4.11 6.41
N ALA A 49 4.87 5.35 5.93
CA ALA A 49 4.64 5.67 4.52
C ALA A 49 5.67 4.97 3.60
N ALA A 50 6.95 4.95 3.98
CA ALA A 50 7.99 4.25 3.22
C ALA A 50 7.74 2.74 3.18
N MET A 51 7.51 2.12 4.34
CA MET A 51 7.23 0.68 4.44
C MET A 51 6.01 0.26 3.61
N ILE A 52 4.93 1.04 3.69
CA ILE A 52 3.68 0.76 2.99
C ILE A 52 3.85 0.88 1.48
N LYS A 53 4.61 1.87 1.02
CA LYS A 53 4.91 2.05 -0.40
C LYS A 53 5.73 0.88 -0.95
N GLU A 54 6.72 0.39 -0.20
CA GLU A 54 7.50 -0.80 -0.59
C GLU A 54 6.64 -2.06 -0.57
N ALA A 55 5.87 -2.29 0.50
CA ALA A 55 4.97 -3.43 0.60
C ALA A 55 3.92 -3.42 -0.53
N ALA A 56 3.39 -2.25 -0.90
CA ALA A 56 2.46 -2.11 -2.02
C ALA A 56 3.12 -2.50 -3.34
N ARG A 57 4.37 -2.08 -3.58
CA ARG A 57 5.15 -2.49 -4.77
C ARG A 57 5.33 -4.00 -4.83
N ASP A 58 5.67 -4.63 -3.72
CA ASP A 58 5.86 -6.08 -3.66
C ASP A 58 4.57 -6.84 -3.92
N VAL A 59 3.45 -6.36 -3.37
CA VAL A 59 2.13 -6.94 -3.58
C VAL A 59 1.71 -6.82 -5.04
N ILE A 60 1.87 -5.66 -5.68
CA ILE A 60 1.53 -5.49 -7.11
C ILE A 60 2.44 -6.35 -8.00
N LYS A 61 3.73 -6.43 -7.67
CA LYS A 61 4.68 -7.26 -8.40
C LYS A 61 4.31 -8.73 -8.29
N SER A 62 3.89 -9.17 -7.11
CA SER A 62 3.44 -10.54 -6.84
C SER A 62 2.07 -10.83 -7.47
N ALA A 63 1.15 -9.87 -7.46
CA ALA A 63 -0.15 -10.01 -8.12
C ALA A 63 -0.02 -10.07 -9.65
N LYS A 64 0.93 -9.34 -10.23
CA LYS A 64 1.24 -9.40 -11.67
C LYS A 64 2.02 -10.65 -12.05
N LYS A 65 2.77 -11.23 -11.11
CA LYS A 65 3.56 -12.46 -11.29
C LYS A 65 2.90 -13.58 -10.49
N GLY A 66 1.78 -14.11 -10.99
CA GLY A 66 1.20 -15.32 -10.42
C GLY A 66 2.27 -16.38 -10.20
N THR A 67 2.40 -16.83 -8.93
CA THR A 67 3.20 -17.97 -8.46
C THR A 67 4.72 -17.75 -8.29
N GLY A 68 5.19 -17.67 -7.03
CA GLY A 68 6.55 -18.04 -6.64
C GLY A 68 7.36 -16.96 -5.91
N GLY A 69 7.52 -17.13 -4.59
CA GLY A 69 8.44 -16.31 -3.79
C GLY A 69 8.29 -16.50 -2.29
N LYS A 70 8.51 -17.72 -1.81
CA LYS A 70 8.62 -18.06 -0.39
C LYS A 70 9.74 -17.20 0.23
N LYS A 71 9.39 -16.53 1.33
CA LYS A 71 10.26 -15.85 2.28
C LYS A 71 11.45 -16.77 2.62
N GLY A 72 12.67 -16.34 2.32
CA GLY A 72 13.91 -16.97 2.77
C GLY A 72 14.24 -16.53 4.19
#